data_AF-D4AT94-F1
#
_entry.id   AF-D4AT94-F1
#
_cell.length_a   1.000
_cell.length_b   1.000
_cell.length_c   1.000
_cell.angle_alpha   90.00
_cell.angle_beta   90.00
_cell.angle_gamma   90.00
#
_symmetry.space_group_name_H-M   'P 1'
#
loop_
_entity.id
_entity.type
_entity.pdbx_description
1 polymer ?
#
loop_
_entity_poly.entity_id
_entity_poly.type
_entity_poly.pdbx_seq_one_letter_code
_entity_poly.pdbx_strand_id
1 'polypeptide(L)'
;MELAICKLVSDLKDSRFKVVYLAPTKSLCSERFRDWRAKFAPLDLQCAELTGDTDHFQIRNVQQASIIITTPEKWDSMTRKWKDHMKLMQLIKLVLIDEVHILKEARGATLEAVVSRMKSVNSNVRFVALSATVPNSEDIATWLGKDPTNQHLPAHRERFGEEFRPVRLQKFVYGYQANGNDFAFDKVCEAK
;
A
#
# COMPACT_ATOMS: atom_id res chain seq x y z
N MET A 1 7.78 -6.56 -0.77
CA MET A 1 7.21 -6.14 0.54
C MET A 1 7.28 -7.24 1.60
N GLU A 2 7.17 -8.49 1.17
CA GLU A 2 7.25 -9.73 1.93
C GLU A 2 8.47 -9.78 2.86
N LEU A 3 9.65 -9.32 2.40
CA LEU A 3 10.85 -9.25 3.23
C LEU A 3 10.66 -8.40 4.50
N ALA A 4 9.87 -7.33 4.45
CA ALA A 4 9.58 -6.52 5.62
C ALA A 4 8.70 -7.28 6.63
N ILE A 5 7.77 -8.10 6.12
CA ILE A 5 6.94 -9.00 6.94
C ILE A 5 7.83 -10.07 7.58
N CYS A 6 8.67 -10.75 6.79
CA CYS A 6 9.59 -11.77 7.31
C CYS A 6 10.55 -11.20 8.35
N LYS A 7 11.07 -9.98 8.14
CA LYS A 7 11.91 -9.31 9.14
C LYS A 7 11.14 -9.05 10.43
N LEU A 8 9.90 -8.57 10.35
CA LEU A 8 9.05 -8.35 11.52
C LEU A 8 8.81 -9.66 12.29
N VAL A 9 8.46 -10.73 11.59
CA VAL A 9 8.22 -12.05 12.17
C VAL A 9 9.50 -12.60 12.83
N SER A 10 10.65 -12.39 12.22
CA SER A 10 11.95 -12.80 12.78
C SER A 10 12.32 -12.01 14.03
N ASP A 11 11.95 -10.74 14.11
CA ASP A 11 12.27 -9.86 15.25
C ASP A 11 11.31 -10.05 16.42
N LEU A 12 10.03 -10.30 16.12
CA LEU A 12 8.99 -10.49 17.11
C LEU A 12 8.78 -11.98 17.38
N LYS A 13 9.37 -12.47 18.48
CA LYS A 13 9.14 -13.85 18.96
C LYS A 13 7.69 -14.11 19.41
N ASP A 14 6.91 -13.07 19.61
CA ASP A 14 5.52 -13.13 20.07
C ASP A 14 4.58 -12.89 18.87
N SER A 15 3.53 -13.70 18.74
CA SER A 15 2.57 -13.65 17.62
C SER A 15 1.56 -12.49 17.74
N ARG A 16 1.73 -11.61 18.73
CA ARG A 16 0.85 -10.47 19.00
C ARG A 16 1.26 -9.22 18.22
N PHE A 17 1.23 -9.32 16.90
CA PHE A 17 1.43 -8.17 16.01
C PHE A 17 0.43 -8.21 14.85
N LYS A 18 0.25 -7.05 14.22
CA LYS A 18 -0.51 -6.93 12.99
C LYS A 18 0.28 -6.16 11.94
N VAL A 19 0.13 -6.61 10.70
CA VAL A 19 0.63 -5.97 9.50
C VAL A 19 -0.56 -5.45 8.72
N VAL A 20 -0.52 -4.19 8.30
CA VAL A 20 -1.52 -3.60 7.43
C VAL A 20 -0.90 -3.33 6.07
N TYR A 21 -1.54 -3.81 5.02
CA TYR A 21 -1.18 -3.56 3.64
C TYR A 21 -2.25 -2.69 2.99
N LEU A 22 -1.83 -1.54 2.48
CA LEU A 22 -2.66 -0.55 1.81
C LEU A 22 -2.38 -0.58 0.31
N ALA A 23 -3.42 -0.85 -0.49
CA ALA A 23 -3.35 -0.79 -1.94
C ALA A 23 -4.43 0.14 -2.53
N PRO A 24 -4.15 0.79 -3.68
CA PRO A 24 -5.06 1.77 -4.30
C PRO A 24 -6.34 1.18 -4.91
N THR A 25 -6.37 -0.13 -5.19
CA THR A 25 -7.49 -0.78 -5.88
C THR A 25 -7.86 -2.09 -5.20
N LYS A 26 -9.15 -2.42 -5.23
CA LYS A 26 -9.67 -3.71 -4.74
C LYS A 26 -9.01 -4.88 -5.46
N SER A 27 -8.83 -4.79 -6.78
CA SER A 27 -8.21 -5.85 -7.57
C SER A 27 -6.79 -6.18 -7.10
N LEU A 28 -6.00 -5.15 -6.76
CA LEU A 28 -4.66 -5.36 -6.22
C LEU A 28 -4.71 -5.97 -4.81
N CYS A 29 -5.68 -5.57 -3.97
CA CYS A 29 -5.92 -6.25 -2.69
C CYS A 29 -6.21 -7.73 -2.87
N SER A 30 -7.14 -8.10 -3.75
CA SER A 30 -7.54 -9.50 -3.96
C SER A 30 -6.44 -10.34 -4.61
N GLU A 31 -5.63 -9.74 -5.49
CA GLU A 31 -4.42 -10.37 -6.02
C GLU A 31 -3.42 -10.68 -4.90
N ARG A 32 -3.07 -9.66 -4.10
CA ARG A 32 -2.11 -9.82 -3.00
C ARG A 32 -2.63 -10.77 -1.92
N PHE A 33 -3.93 -10.77 -1.64
CA PHE A 33 -4.52 -11.70 -0.69
C PHE A 33 -4.34 -13.16 -1.12
N ARG A 34 -4.62 -13.48 -2.38
CA ARG A 34 -4.43 -14.85 -2.91
C ARG A 34 -2.97 -15.29 -2.83
N ASP A 35 -2.05 -14.40 -3.23
CA ASP A 35 -0.61 -14.67 -3.22
C ASP A 35 -0.07 -14.84 -1.78
N TRP A 36 -0.36 -13.90 -0.90
CA TRP A 36 0.14 -13.88 0.47
C TRP A 36 -0.48 -14.95 1.35
N ARG A 37 -1.77 -15.28 1.15
CA ARG A 37 -2.41 -16.40 1.85
C ARG A 37 -1.67 -17.71 1.59
N ALA A 38 -1.25 -17.97 0.36
CA ALA A 38 -0.48 -19.18 0.03
C ALA A 38 0.96 -19.12 0.57
N LYS A 39 1.64 -17.97 0.39
CA LYS A 39 3.05 -17.79 0.80
C LYS A 39 3.25 -17.82 2.32
N PHE A 40 2.32 -17.24 3.08
CA PHE A 40 2.47 -17.09 4.52
C PHE A 40 1.72 -18.15 5.35
N ALA A 41 0.91 -19.01 4.73
CA ALA A 41 0.29 -20.15 5.40
C ALA A 41 1.30 -21.07 6.13
N PRO A 42 2.49 -21.38 5.57
CA PRO A 42 3.50 -22.19 6.28
C PRO A 42 4.08 -21.52 7.53
N LEU A 43 3.91 -20.21 7.68
CA LEU A 43 4.37 -19.42 8.83
C LEU A 43 3.24 -19.17 9.84
N ASP A 44 2.09 -19.82 9.68
CA ASP A 44 0.88 -19.65 10.49
C ASP A 44 0.39 -18.19 10.57
N LEU A 45 0.67 -17.39 9.54
CA LEU A 45 0.19 -16.01 9.46
C LEU A 45 -1.14 -15.97 8.72
N GLN A 46 -2.21 -15.75 9.48
CA GLN A 46 -3.55 -15.59 8.93
C GLN A 46 -3.65 -14.27 8.16
N CYS A 47 -4.05 -14.35 6.89
CA CYS A 47 -4.33 -13.18 6.05
C CYS A 47 -5.83 -12.92 6.00
N ALA A 48 -6.24 -11.65 6.04
CA ALA A 48 -7.61 -11.23 5.82
C ALA A 48 -7.66 -10.05 4.83
N GLU A 49 -8.60 -10.10 3.90
CA GLU A 49 -8.93 -9.00 3.00
C GLU A 49 -10.11 -8.21 3.58
N LEU A 50 -9.96 -6.88 3.62
CA LEU A 50 -10.97 -5.95 4.08
C LEU A 50 -11.20 -4.91 2.97
N THR A 51 -12.26 -5.08 2.18
CA THR A 51 -12.60 -4.17 1.08
C THR A 51 -14.05 -3.69 1.21
N GLY A 52 -14.53 -2.94 0.20
CA GLY A 52 -15.86 -2.34 0.22
C GLY A 52 -17.00 -3.35 0.41
N ASP A 53 -16.81 -4.60 -0.04
CA ASP A 53 -17.85 -5.64 -0.08
C ASP A 53 -17.82 -6.57 1.16
N THR A 54 -17.08 -6.15 2.19
CA THR A 54 -16.87 -6.91 3.42
C THR A 54 -18.05 -6.82 4.39
N ASP A 55 -18.64 -7.98 4.71
CA ASP A 55 -19.65 -8.19 5.76
C ASP A 55 -19.11 -8.13 7.19
N HIS A 56 -19.99 -7.95 8.18
CA HIS A 56 -19.66 -7.97 9.62
C HIS A 56 -18.89 -9.22 10.08
N PHE A 57 -19.10 -10.37 9.42
CA PHE A 57 -18.37 -11.60 9.74
C PHE A 57 -16.86 -11.48 9.45
N GLN A 58 -16.50 -10.80 8.36
CA GLN A 58 -15.09 -10.61 7.98
C GLN A 58 -14.36 -9.62 8.92
N ILE A 59 -15.08 -8.74 9.64
CA ILE A 59 -14.49 -7.88 10.67
C ILE A 59 -13.92 -8.70 11.84
N ARG A 60 -14.59 -9.81 12.22
CA ARG A 60 -14.06 -10.74 13.24
C ARG A 60 -12.79 -11.43 12.74
N ASN A 61 -12.75 -11.80 11.46
CA ASN A 61 -11.57 -12.40 10.85
C ASN A 61 -10.38 -11.43 10.86
N VAL A 62 -10.60 -10.13 10.68
CA VAL A 62 -9.56 -9.09 10.79
C VAL A 62 -8.95 -9.02 12.19
N GLN A 63 -9.72 -9.29 13.24
CA GLN A 63 -9.18 -9.34 14.61
C GLN A 63 -8.27 -10.55 14.83
N GLN A 64 -8.54 -11.68 14.17
CA GLN A 64 -7.72 -12.89 14.25
C GLN A 64 -6.55 -12.90 13.27
N ALA A 65 -6.64 -12.16 12.16
CA ALA A 65 -5.61 -12.11 11.12
C ALA A 65 -4.34 -11.37 11.55
N SER A 66 -3.17 -11.93 11.23
CA SER A 66 -1.87 -11.27 11.42
C SER A 66 -1.59 -10.24 10.31
N ILE A 67 -2.10 -10.50 9.10
CA ILE A 67 -1.91 -9.64 7.92
C ILE A 67 -3.27 -9.17 7.41
N ILE A 68 -3.47 -7.85 7.34
CA ILE A 68 -4.71 -7.20 6.91
C ILE A 68 -4.44 -6.48 5.60
N ILE A 69 -5.15 -6.86 4.55
CA ILE A 69 -5.03 -6.30 3.20
C ILE A 69 -6.27 -5.46 2.94
N THR A 70 -6.10 -4.17 2.67
CA THR A 70 -7.22 -3.22 2.59
C THR A 70 -6.91 -2.05 1.67
N THR A 71 -7.94 -1.30 1.29
CA THR A 71 -7.76 0.01 0.64
C THR A 71 -7.65 1.13 1.70
N PRO A 72 -7.02 2.28 1.37
CA PRO A 72 -6.99 3.45 2.25
C PRO A 72 -8.37 3.90 2.71
N GLU A 73 -9.37 3.90 1.84
CA GLU A 73 -10.74 4.34 2.15
C GLU A 73 -11.42 3.42 3.16
N LYS A 74 -11.28 2.11 2.98
CA LYS A 74 -11.85 1.13 3.91
C LYS A 74 -11.14 1.18 5.27
N TRP A 75 -9.82 1.36 5.26
CA TRP A 75 -9.05 1.52 6.49
C TRP A 75 -9.38 2.84 7.22
N ASP A 76 -9.57 3.94 6.49
CA ASP A 76 -10.02 5.21 7.07
C ASP A 76 -11.39 5.04 7.76
N SER A 77 -12.34 4.40 7.09
CA SER A 77 -13.67 4.11 7.64
C SER A 77 -13.58 3.28 8.94
N MET A 78 -12.74 2.24 8.97
CA MET A 78 -12.55 1.41 10.15
C MET A 78 -11.91 2.20 11.30
N THR A 79 -10.84 2.95 11.01
CA THR A 79 -10.08 3.67 12.03
C THR A 79 -10.76 4.93 12.55
N ARG A 80 -11.81 5.45 11.88
CA ARG A 80 -12.68 6.51 12.44
C ARG A 80 -13.46 6.03 13.67
N LYS A 81 -13.80 4.75 13.76
CA LYS A 81 -14.38 4.13 14.98
C LYS A 81 -13.27 3.74 15.97
N TRP A 82 -12.42 4.71 16.28
CA TRP A 82 -11.14 4.50 16.99
C TRP A 82 -11.30 3.93 18.39
N LYS A 83 -12.39 4.25 19.11
CA LYS A 83 -12.66 3.78 20.47
C LYS A 83 -12.85 2.26 20.52
N ASP A 84 -13.49 1.68 19.51
CA ASP A 84 -13.77 0.25 19.45
C ASP A 84 -12.55 -0.56 19.01
N HIS A 85 -11.62 0.07 18.29
CA HIS A 85 -10.46 -0.58 17.67
C HIS A 85 -9.12 -0.14 18.26
N MET A 86 -9.10 0.51 19.42
CA MET A 86 -7.87 1.05 20.00
C MET A 86 -6.83 -0.05 20.28
N LYS A 87 -7.29 -1.21 20.75
CA LYS A 87 -6.45 -2.42 20.93
C LYS A 87 -5.84 -2.90 19.61
N LEU A 88 -6.61 -2.86 18.53
CA LEU A 88 -6.15 -3.25 17.20
C LEU A 88 -5.00 -2.34 16.75
N MET A 89 -5.18 -1.03 16.91
CA MET A 89 -4.19 -0.03 16.48
C MET A 89 -2.85 -0.17 17.22
N GLN A 90 -2.88 -0.50 18.52
CA GLN A 90 -1.67 -0.73 19.32
C GLN A 90 -0.87 -1.98 18.91
N LEU A 91 -1.55 -2.97 18.32
CA LEU A 91 -0.93 -4.20 17.83
C LEU A 91 -0.28 -4.04 16.45
N ILE A 92 -0.61 -2.98 15.72
CA ILE A 92 -0.01 -2.74 14.41
C ILE A 92 1.46 -2.37 14.61
N LYS A 93 2.35 -3.10 13.94
CA LYS A 93 3.80 -2.87 13.98
C LYS A 93 4.39 -2.54 12.62
N LEU A 94 3.66 -2.83 11.55
CA LEU A 94 4.11 -2.60 10.18
C LEU A 94 2.93 -2.16 9.31
N VAL A 95 3.13 -1.04 8.60
CA VAL A 95 2.23 -0.55 7.57
C VAL A 95 2.98 -0.55 6.24
N LEU A 96 2.45 -1.32 5.30
CA LEU A 96 2.93 -1.44 3.94
C LEU A 96 2.02 -0.61 3.05
N ILE A 97 2.58 0.30 2.27
CA ILE A 97 1.83 1.17 1.37
C ILE A 97 2.31 0.90 -0.04
N ASP A 98 1.43 0.37 -0.87
CA ASP A 98 1.71 0.16 -2.29
C ASP A 98 1.18 1.31 -3.14
N GLU A 99 1.85 1.58 -4.26
CA GLU A 99 1.53 2.64 -5.20
C GLU A 99 1.34 4.02 -4.56
N VAL A 100 2.30 4.45 -3.74
CA VAL A 100 2.27 5.75 -3.05
C VAL A 100 2.13 6.95 -3.99
N HIS A 101 2.40 6.79 -5.30
CA HIS A 101 2.12 7.82 -6.29
C HIS A 101 0.63 8.25 -6.33
N ILE A 102 -0.30 7.43 -5.80
CA ILE A 102 -1.71 7.80 -5.62
C ILE A 102 -1.90 9.05 -4.76
N LEU A 103 -0.92 9.46 -3.95
CA LEU A 103 -0.96 10.72 -3.20
C LEU A 103 -1.20 11.94 -4.09
N LYS A 104 -0.88 11.86 -5.39
CA LYS A 104 -1.10 12.94 -6.37
C LYS A 104 -2.49 12.97 -6.97
N GLU A 105 -3.28 11.91 -6.76
CA GLU A 105 -4.63 11.79 -7.28
C GLU A 105 -5.66 12.30 -6.26
N ALA A 106 -6.92 12.42 -6.68
CA ALA A 106 -8.03 12.82 -5.80
C ALA A 106 -8.19 11.92 -4.56
N ARG A 107 -7.77 10.65 -4.64
CA ARG A 107 -7.83 9.68 -3.55
C ARG A 107 -6.64 9.76 -2.58
N GLY A 108 -5.62 10.56 -2.90
CA GLY A 108 -4.41 10.74 -2.11
C GLY A 108 -4.67 11.27 -0.70
N ALA A 109 -5.63 12.17 -0.55
CA ALA A 109 -5.99 12.76 0.74
C ALA A 109 -6.42 11.71 1.79
N THR A 110 -7.07 10.63 1.35
CA THR A 110 -7.48 9.55 2.25
C THR A 110 -6.29 8.75 2.75
N LEU A 111 -5.33 8.45 1.86
CA LEU A 111 -4.08 7.80 2.25
C LEU A 111 -3.28 8.67 3.23
N GLU A 112 -3.19 9.97 2.96
CA GLU A 112 -2.50 10.92 3.82
C GLU A 112 -3.12 10.98 5.22
N ALA A 113 -4.46 11.06 5.30
CA ALA A 113 -5.19 11.07 6.57
C ALA A 113 -4.97 9.78 7.37
N VAL A 114 -4.98 8.62 6.70
CA VAL A 114 -4.73 7.31 7.31
C VAL A 114 -3.32 7.25 7.89
N VAL A 115 -2.29 7.57 7.11
CA VAL A 115 -0.90 7.48 7.57
C VAL A 115 -0.65 8.46 8.70
N SER A 116 -1.16 9.69 8.60
CA SER A 116 -1.04 10.69 9.66
C SER A 116 -1.69 10.24 10.97
N ARG A 117 -2.84 9.56 10.90
CA ARG A 117 -3.50 8.96 12.07
C ARG A 117 -2.70 7.79 12.64
N MET A 118 -2.12 6.95 11.79
CA MET A 118 -1.26 5.85 12.24
C MET A 118 -0.01 6.36 12.97
N LYS A 119 0.54 7.51 12.54
CA LYS A 119 1.67 8.16 13.22
C LYS A 119 1.28 8.81 14.55
N SER A 120 0.09 9.40 14.65
CA SER A 120 -0.36 10.08 15.87
C SER A 120 -0.72 9.10 16.99
N VAL A 121 -1.21 7.92 16.65
CA VAL A 121 -1.38 6.83 17.60
C VAL A 121 0.02 6.32 17.92
N ASN A 122 0.55 6.68 19.10
CA ASN A 122 1.91 6.42 19.62
C ASN A 122 2.28 4.92 19.69
N SER A 123 2.27 4.29 18.53
CA SER A 123 2.51 2.89 18.27
C SER A 123 3.80 2.87 17.48
N ASN A 124 4.78 2.10 17.94
CA ASN A 124 6.06 1.95 17.25
C ASN A 124 5.86 1.22 15.91
N VAL A 125 5.31 1.92 14.92
CA VAL A 125 4.91 1.39 13.61
C VAL A 125 6.00 1.70 12.60
N ARG A 126 6.48 0.65 11.94
CA ARG A 126 7.36 0.77 10.79
C ARG A 126 6.52 1.02 9.54
N PHE A 127 6.87 2.03 8.75
CA PHE A 127 6.28 2.26 7.43
C PHE A 127 7.22 1.75 6.33
N VAL A 128 6.67 1.07 5.33
CA VAL A 128 7.37 0.70 4.10
C VAL A 128 6.49 1.09 2.93
N ALA A 129 6.99 1.98 2.09
CA ALA A 129 6.29 2.52 0.94
C ALA A 129 6.94 2.04 -0.35
N LEU A 130 6.13 1.56 -1.30
CA LEU A 130 6.54 1.26 -2.67
C LEU A 130 5.76 2.13 -3.65
N SER A 131 6.42 2.48 -4.76
CA SER A 131 5.80 3.23 -5.85
C SER A 131 6.64 3.11 -7.12
N ALA A 132 6.00 3.16 -8.28
CA ALA A 132 6.69 3.12 -9.58
C ALA A 132 7.67 4.29 -9.76
N THR A 133 7.16 5.53 -9.86
CA THR A 133 8.00 6.73 -10.00
C THR A 133 7.35 7.91 -9.31
N VAL A 134 8.02 8.48 -8.30
CA VAL A 134 7.55 9.66 -7.60
C VAL A 134 8.64 10.74 -7.60
N PRO A 135 8.45 11.87 -8.30
CA PRO A 135 9.47 12.92 -8.36
C PRO A 135 9.72 13.55 -6.98
N ASN A 136 8.68 13.67 -6.15
CA ASN A 136 8.73 14.19 -4.77
C ASN A 136 8.95 13.08 -3.73
N SER A 137 9.82 12.11 -4.03
CA SER A 137 10.11 10.99 -3.13
C SER A 137 10.86 11.41 -1.86
N GLU A 138 11.52 12.57 -1.87
CA GLU A 138 12.17 13.16 -0.69
C GLU A 138 11.15 13.70 0.33
N ASP A 139 10.11 14.38 -0.14
CA ASP A 139 9.03 14.86 0.72
C ASP A 139 8.29 13.69 1.38
N ILE A 140 8.06 12.62 0.62
CA ILE A 140 7.43 11.39 1.13
C ILE A 140 8.34 10.73 2.18
N ALA A 141 9.65 10.67 1.96
CA ALA A 141 10.57 10.12 2.93
C ALA A 141 10.56 10.93 4.24
N THR A 142 10.58 12.25 4.13
CA THR A 142 10.47 13.17 5.28
C THR A 142 9.14 12.99 6.01
N TRP A 143 8.04 12.85 5.25
CA TRP A 143 6.71 12.64 5.80
C TRP A 143 6.57 11.30 6.53
N LEU A 144 7.15 10.21 6.01
CA LEU A 144 7.07 8.89 6.66
C LEU A 144 7.95 8.80 7.92
N GLY A 145 9.12 9.43 7.90
CA GLY A 145 10.08 9.41 9.00
C GLY A 145 10.95 8.14 9.03
N LYS A 146 12.15 8.26 9.63
CA LYS A 146 13.17 7.19 9.66
C LYS A 146 12.73 5.95 10.41
N ASP A 147 12.24 6.16 11.63
CA ASP A 147 11.79 5.11 12.52
C ASP A 147 10.80 5.71 13.54
N PRO A 148 10.11 4.89 14.34
CA PRO A 148 9.10 5.40 15.26
C PRO A 148 9.61 6.41 16.29
N THR A 149 10.90 6.35 16.63
CA THR A 149 11.56 7.24 17.60
C THR A 149 12.18 8.47 16.94
N ASN A 150 12.59 8.37 15.67
CA ASN A 150 13.24 9.44 14.91
C ASN A 150 12.39 9.91 13.73
N GLN A 151 11.11 10.24 13.97
CA GLN A 151 10.18 10.65 12.91
C GLN A 151 10.55 11.99 12.26
N HIS A 152 11.40 12.79 12.90
CA HIS A 152 11.91 14.07 12.38
C HIS A 152 13.00 13.89 11.32
N LEU A 153 13.62 12.70 11.25
CA LEU A 153 14.59 12.37 10.22
C LEU A 153 13.88 11.69 9.04
N PRO A 154 14.30 11.93 7.79
CA PRO A 154 13.69 11.31 6.63
C PRO A 154 13.90 9.80 6.63
N ALA A 155 12.91 9.08 6.09
CA ALA A 155 12.97 7.65 5.83
C ALA A 155 14.12 7.30 4.87
N HIS A 156 14.65 6.09 5.01
CA HIS A 156 15.58 5.56 4.04
C HIS A 156 14.90 5.45 2.67
N ARG A 157 15.47 6.11 1.67
CA ARG A 157 14.92 6.20 0.31
C ARG A 157 15.85 5.52 -0.66
N GLU A 158 15.29 4.66 -1.49
CA GLU A 158 15.96 4.07 -2.64
C GLU A 158 15.22 4.49 -3.92
N ARG A 159 15.97 4.79 -4.98
CA ARG A 159 15.41 5.12 -6.30
C ARG A 159 16.04 4.21 -7.33
N PHE A 160 15.18 3.46 -8.01
CA PHE A 160 15.57 2.56 -9.09
C PHE A 160 15.11 3.16 -10.42
N GLY A 161 16.04 3.44 -11.32
CA GLY A 161 15.73 3.87 -12.69
C GLY A 161 15.28 2.73 -13.60
N GLU A 162 15.01 3.04 -14.87
CA GLU A 162 14.59 2.04 -15.86
C GLU A 162 15.64 0.94 -16.08
N GLU A 163 16.91 1.25 -15.84
CA GLU A 163 18.05 0.36 -15.92
C GLU A 163 18.00 -0.81 -14.93
N PHE A 164 17.22 -0.68 -13.85
CA PHE A 164 17.04 -1.73 -12.83
C PHE A 164 15.86 -2.65 -13.12
N ARG A 165 15.10 -2.43 -14.22
CA ARG A 165 14.03 -3.35 -14.60
C ARG A 165 14.63 -4.72 -14.95
N PRO A 166 14.14 -5.83 -14.35
CA PRO A 166 14.64 -7.18 -14.66
C PRO A 166 14.53 -7.53 -16.15
N VAL A 167 13.51 -6.97 -16.82
CA VAL A 167 13.33 -7.06 -18.26
C VAL A 167 13.33 -5.64 -18.83
N ARG A 168 14.26 -5.36 -19.75
CA ARG A 168 14.39 -4.04 -20.39
C ARG A 168 13.14 -3.73 -21.21
N LEU A 169 12.60 -2.54 -21.01
CA LEU A 169 11.47 -2.04 -21.78
C LEU A 169 11.98 -1.10 -22.89
N GLN A 170 11.58 -1.36 -24.14
CA GLN A 170 11.81 -0.43 -25.24
C GLN A 170 10.51 0.34 -25.51
N LYS A 171 10.58 1.67 -25.49
CA LYS A 171 9.42 2.54 -25.71
C LYS A 171 9.53 3.18 -27.08
N PHE A 172 8.55 2.89 -27.94
CA PHE A 172 8.37 3.56 -29.23
C PHE A 172 7.17 4.50 -29.10
N VAL A 173 7.34 5.78 -29.42
CA VAL A 173 6.27 6.78 -29.40
C VAL A 173 6.06 7.26 -30.83
N TYR A 174 4.93 6.90 -31.42
CA TYR A 174 4.55 7.33 -32.76
C TYR A 174 3.61 8.53 -32.63
N GLY A 175 4.13 9.72 -32.91
CA GLY A 175 3.31 10.92 -33.01
C GLY A 175 2.63 10.96 -34.37
N TYR A 176 1.31 11.11 -34.38
CA TYR A 176 0.54 11.30 -35.60
C TYR A 176 -0.02 12.72 -35.63
N GLN A 177 0.18 13.42 -36.73
CA GLN A 177 -0.43 14.73 -36.94
C GLN A 177 -1.88 14.52 -37.40
N ALA A 178 -2.83 14.80 -36.52
CA ALA A 178 -4.24 14.88 -36.88
C ALA A 178 -4.57 16.34 -37.26
N ASN A 179 -4.53 16.64 -38.57
CA ASN A 179 -5.12 17.87 -39.09
C ASN A 179 -6.58 17.57 -39.49
N GLY A 180 -7.50 17.56 -38.52
CA GLY A 180 -8.92 17.30 -38.80
C GLY A 180 -9.72 16.73 -37.63
N ASN A 181 -10.89 16.17 -37.95
CA ASN A 181 -11.85 15.59 -37.02
C ASN A 181 -11.32 14.28 -36.39
N ASP A 182 -11.38 14.15 -35.07
CA ASP A 182 -10.96 12.97 -34.28
C ASP A 182 -11.55 11.65 -34.83
N PHE A 183 -12.81 11.66 -35.28
CA PHE A 183 -13.46 10.48 -35.86
C PHE A 183 -12.80 9.98 -37.16
N ALA A 184 -12.22 10.87 -37.96
CA ALA A 184 -11.51 10.48 -39.17
C ALA A 184 -10.12 9.90 -38.85
N PHE A 185 -9.52 10.38 -37.76
CA PHE A 185 -8.22 9.91 -37.28
C PHE A 185 -8.29 8.50 -36.69
N ASP A 186 -9.32 8.19 -35.89
CA ASP A 186 -9.55 6.84 -35.34
C ASP A 186 -9.68 5.80 -36.45
N LYS A 187 -10.44 6.13 -37.52
CA LYS A 187 -10.63 5.24 -38.68
C LYS A 187 -9.33 4.93 -39.44
N VAL A 188 -8.36 5.85 -39.41
CA VAL A 188 -7.03 5.67 -40.03
C VAL A 188 -6.13 4.80 -39.16
N CYS A 189 -6.26 4.91 -37.82
CA CYS A 189 -5.51 4.07 -36.89
C CYS A 189 -6.02 2.62 -36.87
N GLU A 190 -7.33 2.40 -36.98
CA GLU A 190 -7.94 1.06 -37.01
C GLU A 190 -7.77 0.31 -38.34
N ALA A 191 -7.38 1.01 -39.41
CA ALA A 191 -7.18 0.43 -40.74
C ALA A 191 -5.79 -0.24 -40.93
N LYS A 192 -4.95 -0.28 -39.89
CA LYS A 192 -3.63 -0.94 -39.88
C LYS A 192 -3.59 -2.08 -38.87
#